data_AF-A0A519GJ02-F1
#
_entry.id   AF-A0A519GJ02-F1
#
_cell.length_a   1.000
_cell.length_b   1.000
_cell.length_c   1.000
_cell.angle_alpha   90.00
_cell.angle_beta   90.00
_cell.angle_gamma   90.00
#
_symmetry.space_group_name_H-M   'P 1'
#
loop_
_entity.id
_entity.type
_entity.pdbx_description
1 polymer ?
#
loop_
_entity_poly.entity_id
_entity_poly.type
_entity_poly.pdbx_seq_one_letter_code
_entity_poly.pdbx_strand_id
1 'polypeptide(L)'
;MTRPLLPAASLSATRPTPTPAGRCQLTMLSAAMALALSVISTDASALAFGRLNVQSALGEPLRAEIEVTEITASEADGMKVNIASAEAFRA
;
A
#
# COMPACT_ATOMS: atom_id res chain seq x y z
N MET A 1 -58.73 28.23 14.58
CA MET A 1 -57.94 28.39 15.82
C MET A 1 -57.21 27.07 16.04
N THR A 2 -55.90 26.90 16.12
CA THR A 2 -54.69 27.74 16.06
C THR A 2 -53.60 26.72 15.68
N ARG A 3 -52.91 26.88 14.56
CA ARG A 3 -51.80 25.99 14.20
C ARG A 3 -50.59 26.40 15.07
N PRO A 4 -49.96 25.47 15.82
CA PRO A 4 -48.73 25.78 16.55
C PRO A 4 -47.59 26.00 15.55
N LEU A 5 -46.90 27.12 15.67
CA LEU A 5 -45.71 27.44 14.89
C LEU A 5 -44.55 26.57 15.39
N LEU A 6 -44.00 25.72 14.53
CA LEU A 6 -42.77 24.97 14.83
C LEU A 6 -41.58 25.95 14.95
N PRO A 7 -40.76 25.85 16.00
CA PRO A 7 -39.56 26.66 16.15
C PRO A 7 -38.57 26.40 15.02
N ALA A 8 -38.03 27.47 14.43
CA ALA A 8 -36.95 27.40 13.45
C ALA A 8 -35.70 26.80 14.07
N ALA A 9 -35.49 25.49 13.86
CA ALA A 9 -34.26 24.80 14.18
C ALA A 9 -33.39 24.70 12.92
N SER A 10 -32.43 25.60 12.78
CA SER A 10 -31.08 25.26 12.33
C SER A 10 -30.18 26.44 12.61
N LEU A 11 -29.50 26.40 13.75
CA LEU A 11 -28.29 27.21 13.93
C LEU A 11 -27.30 26.75 12.87
N SER A 12 -27.00 27.63 11.91
CA SER A 12 -25.81 27.50 11.07
C SER A 12 -24.58 27.62 11.97
N ALA A 13 -24.19 26.49 12.58
CA ALA A 13 -22.90 26.35 13.22
C ALA A 13 -21.84 26.29 12.12
N THR A 14 -21.41 27.47 11.65
CA THR A 14 -20.16 27.56 10.89
C THR A 14 -19.05 27.21 11.87
N ARG A 15 -18.60 25.96 11.81
CA ARG A 15 -17.44 25.49 12.57
C ARG A 15 -16.22 26.22 11.99
N PRO A 16 -15.51 27.07 12.77
CA PRO A 16 -14.23 27.56 12.32
C PRO A 16 -13.30 26.35 12.22
N THR A 17 -12.82 26.06 11.01
CA THR A 17 -11.65 25.21 10.83
C THR A 17 -10.49 25.86 11.59
N PRO A 18 -9.86 25.18 12.55
CA PRO A 18 -8.69 25.73 13.22
C PRO A 18 -7.58 25.88 12.19
N THR A 19 -7.22 27.13 11.89
CA THR A 19 -6.02 27.45 11.13
C THR A 19 -4.83 27.05 11.99
N PRO A 20 -4.00 26.06 11.61
CA PRO A 20 -2.97 25.60 12.50
C PRO A 20 -1.76 26.52 12.32
N ALA A 21 -1.64 27.52 13.20
CA ALA A 21 -0.55 28.50 13.22
C ALA A 21 0.80 27.94 13.71
N GLY A 22 0.85 26.66 14.11
CA GLY A 22 2.09 25.95 14.49
C GLY A 22 2.74 25.13 13.36
N ARG A 23 2.22 25.18 12.12
CA ARG A 23 2.65 24.29 11.02
C ARG A 23 4.03 24.61 10.45
N CYS A 24 4.47 25.86 10.51
CA CYS A 24 5.66 26.28 9.74
C CYS A 24 6.95 25.65 10.25
N GLN A 25 7.12 25.49 11.57
CA GLN A 25 8.30 24.84 12.15
C GLN A 25 8.31 23.32 11.89
N LEU A 26 7.13 22.68 12.00
CA LEU A 26 6.96 21.29 11.60
C LEU A 26 7.23 21.11 10.10
N THR A 27 6.87 22.08 9.26
CA THR A 27 7.13 22.04 7.81
C THR A 27 8.62 22.14 7.50
N MET A 28 9.37 22.98 8.22
CA MET A 28 10.81 23.11 8.00
C MET A 28 11.58 21.86 8.48
N LEU A 29 11.19 21.28 9.62
CA LEU A 29 11.74 20.01 10.09
C LEU A 29 11.38 18.86 9.15
N SER A 30 10.13 18.77 8.71
CA SER A 30 9.69 17.75 7.73
C SER A 30 10.40 17.90 6.38
N ALA A 31 10.63 19.12 5.90
CA ALA A 31 11.40 19.37 4.69
C ALA A 31 12.87 18.95 4.86
N ALA A 32 13.50 19.31 5.99
CA ALA A 32 14.87 18.89 6.29
C ALA A 32 15.01 17.36 6.40
N MET A 33 14.03 16.69 7.02
CA MET A 33 13.97 15.23 7.08
C MET A 33 13.76 14.61 5.70
N ALA A 34 12.81 15.09 4.90
CA ALA A 34 12.58 14.59 3.55
C ALA A 34 13.82 14.73 2.66
N LEU A 35 14.54 15.86 2.75
CA LEU A 35 15.80 16.07 2.06
C LEU A 35 16.90 15.12 2.58
N ALA A 36 17.02 14.95 3.90
CA ALA A 36 18.00 14.03 4.49
C ALA A 36 17.73 12.57 4.10
N LEU A 37 16.48 12.10 4.14
CA LEU A 37 16.11 10.75 3.71
C LEU A 37 16.24 10.56 2.20
N SER A 38 16.03 11.59 1.38
CA SER A 38 16.17 11.48 -0.08
C SER A 38 17.60 11.14 -0.52
N VAL A 39 18.60 11.61 0.23
CA VAL A 39 20.02 11.31 -0.02
C VAL A 39 20.37 9.87 0.35
N ILE A 40 19.62 9.26 1.26
CA ILE A 40 19.77 7.86 1.69
C ILE A 40 18.79 6.99 0.87
N SER A 41 18.87 7.09 -0.46
CA SER A 41 18.14 6.17 -1.33
C SER A 41 18.88 4.84 -1.33
N THR A 42 18.30 3.85 -0.66
CA THR A 42 18.76 2.46 -0.70
C THR A 42 18.28 1.79 -1.99
N ASP A 43 19.06 0.86 -2.52
CA ASP A 43 18.59 -0.02 -3.60
C ASP A 43 17.28 -0.71 -3.17
N ALA A 44 16.22 -0.53 -3.96
CA ALA A 44 14.96 -1.22 -3.76
C ALA A 44 15.03 -2.56 -4.50
N SER A 45 15.09 -3.66 -3.77
CA SER A 45 15.01 -5.00 -4.37
C SER A 45 13.59 -5.21 -4.90
N ALA A 46 13.43 -5.15 -6.22
CA ALA A 46 12.19 -5.43 -6.91
C ALA A 46 12.43 -6.53 -7.94
N LEU A 47 11.74 -7.66 -7.79
CA LEU A 47 11.74 -8.71 -8.79
C LEU A 47 10.42 -8.67 -9.55
N ALA A 48 10.49 -8.50 -10.88
CA ALA A 48 9.29 -8.45 -11.71
C ALA A 48 8.90 -9.87 -12.15
N PHE A 49 7.66 -10.24 -11.84
CA PHE A 49 7.04 -11.48 -12.31
C PHE A 49 6.06 -11.17 -13.45
N GLY A 50 6.10 -12.00 -14.49
CA GLY A 50 5.24 -11.94 -15.65
C GLY A 50 3.96 -12.74 -15.45
N ARG A 51 3.58 -13.52 -16.47
CA ARG A 51 2.37 -14.34 -16.40
C ARG A 51 2.55 -15.54 -15.45
N LEU A 52 1.51 -15.79 -14.67
CA LEU A 52 1.31 -17.03 -13.93
C LEU A 52 0.29 -17.87 -14.71
N ASN A 53 0.70 -19.05 -15.14
CA ASN A 53 -0.18 -20.04 -15.77
C ASN A 53 -0.33 -21.26 -14.87
N VAL A 54 -1.56 -21.76 -14.73
CA VAL A 54 -1.86 -22.97 -13.95
C VAL A 54 -2.53 -23.99 -14.86
N GLN A 55 -1.95 -25.17 -14.94
CA GLN A 55 -2.45 -26.30 -15.70
C GLN A 55 -2.83 -27.41 -14.73
N SER A 56 -4.08 -27.86 -14.81
CA SER A 56 -4.61 -28.94 -13.99
C SER A 56 -5.76 -29.63 -14.73
N ALA A 57 -5.55 -30.84 -15.25
CA ALA A 57 -6.66 -31.70 -15.63
C ALA A 57 -7.10 -32.60 -14.46
N LEU A 58 -8.25 -33.22 -14.63
CA LEU A 58 -8.92 -34.00 -13.60
C LEU A 58 -8.11 -35.27 -13.31
N GLY A 59 -7.47 -35.33 -12.14
CA GLY A 59 -6.72 -36.49 -11.65
C GLY A 59 -5.19 -36.43 -11.86
N GLU A 60 -4.64 -35.32 -12.35
CA GLU A 60 -3.19 -35.11 -12.47
C GLU A 60 -2.66 -34.02 -11.52
N PRO A 61 -1.38 -34.06 -11.14
CA PRO A 61 -0.78 -33.05 -10.27
C PRO A 61 -0.80 -31.66 -10.95
N LEU A 62 -1.20 -30.65 -10.19
CA LEU A 62 -1.25 -29.26 -10.62
C LEU A 62 0.15 -28.78 -11.02
N ARG A 63 0.27 -28.25 -12.24
CA ARG A 63 1.47 -27.56 -12.73
C ARG A 63 1.22 -26.06 -12.74
N ALA A 64 2.18 -25.30 -12.22
CA ALA A 64 2.18 -23.85 -12.31
C ALA A 64 3.49 -23.38 -12.94
N GLU A 65 3.38 -22.46 -13.86
CA GLU A 65 4.49 -21.80 -14.54
C GLU A 65 4.42 -20.31 -14.22
N ILE A 66 5.54 -19.73 -13.81
CA ILE A 66 5.65 -18.31 -13.48
C ILE A 66 6.82 -17.75 -14.28
N GLU A 67 6.55 -16.75 -15.09
CA GLU A 67 7.56 -16.01 -15.82
C GLU A 67 8.27 -15.01 -14.90
N VAL A 68 9.59 -14.89 -15.02
CA VAL A 68 10.39 -13.87 -14.32
C VAL A 68 10.96 -12.93 -15.38
N THR A 69 10.46 -11.69 -15.42
CA THR A 69 10.69 -10.77 -16.54
C THR A 69 11.93 -9.89 -16.36
N GLU A 70 12.23 -9.50 -15.12
CA GLU A 70 13.38 -8.66 -14.81
C GLU A 70 14.15 -9.32 -13.66
N ILE A 71 15.22 -10.04 -14.03
CA ILE A 71 16.13 -10.71 -13.09
C ILE A 71 17.58 -10.54 -13.56
N THR A 72 18.46 -10.18 -12.64
CA THR A 72 19.91 -10.12 -12.90
C THR A 72 20.56 -11.48 -12.69
N ALA A 73 21.73 -11.71 -13.30
CA ALA A 73 22.44 -12.98 -13.16
C ALA A 73 22.80 -13.32 -11.71
N SER A 74 23.12 -12.30 -10.90
CA SER A 74 23.43 -12.47 -9.47
C SER A 74 22.21 -12.87 -8.65
N GLU A 75 21.01 -12.40 -9.01
CA GLU A 75 19.76 -12.77 -8.33
C GLU A 75 19.32 -14.17 -8.75
N ALA A 76 19.52 -14.53 -10.02
CA ALA A 76 19.19 -15.85 -10.54
C ALA A 76 19.99 -16.97 -9.84
N ASP A 77 21.29 -16.75 -9.58
CA ASP A 77 22.14 -17.72 -8.86
C ASP A 77 21.67 -17.96 -7.42
N GLY A 78 21.15 -16.92 -6.77
CA GLY A 78 20.62 -16.98 -5.40
C GLY A 78 19.15 -17.40 -5.30
N MET A 79 18.43 -17.55 -6.42
CA MET A 79 16.98 -17.75 -6.40
C MET A 79 16.62 -19.16 -5.91
N LYS A 80 15.73 -19.23 -4.92
CA LYS A 80 15.20 -20.50 -4.38
C LYS A 80 13.69 -20.55 -4.57
N VAL A 81 13.22 -21.68 -5.08
CA VAL A 81 11.81 -21.96 -5.31
C VAL A 81 11.40 -23.13 -4.41
N ASN A 82 10.35 -22.94 -3.61
CA ASN A 82 9.80 -23.99 -2.76
C ASN A 82 8.28 -23.86 -2.65
N ILE A 83 7.61 -24.98 -2.41
CA ILE A 83 6.18 -24.99 -2.11
C ILE A 83 5.99 -24.50 -0.67
N ALA A 84 5.12 -23.51 -0.49
CA ALA A 84 4.82 -22.95 0.83
C ALA A 84 4.20 -24.02 1.75
N SER A 85 4.49 -23.93 3.05
CA SER A 85 3.87 -24.82 4.05
C SER A 85 2.38 -24.51 4.19
N ALA A 86 1.59 -25.48 4.66
CA ALA A 86 0.15 -25.28 4.88
C ALA A 86 -0.16 -24.12 5.83
N GLU A 87 0.72 -23.84 6.80
CA GLU A 87 0.58 -22.73 7.74
C GLU A 87 0.67 -21.37 7.05
N ALA A 88 1.46 -21.22 6.00
CA ALA A 88 1.59 -19.97 5.25
C ALA A 88 0.28 -19.51 4.58
N PHE A 89 -0.67 -20.44 4.37
CA PHE A 89 -1.98 -20.14 3.81
C PHE A 89 -3.04 -19.83 4.87
N ARG A 90 -2.69 -19.88 6.17
CA ARG A 90 -3.60 -19.58 7.28
C ARG A 90 -3.51 -18.09 7.64
N ALA A 91 -4.16 -17.25 6.84
CA ALA A 91 -4.35 -15.82 7.11
C ALA A 91 -5.57 -15.57 8.01
#